data_AF-A0A965VBM4-F1
#
_entry.id   AF-A0A965VBM4-F1
#
_cell.length_a   1.000
_cell.length_b   1.000
_cell.length_c   1.000
_cell.angle_alpha   90.00
_cell.angle_beta   90.00
_cell.angle_gamma   90.00
#
_symmetry.space_group_name_H-M   'P 1'
#
loop_
_entity.id
_entity.type
_entity.pdbx_description
1 polymer ?
#
loop_
_entity_poly.entity_id
_entity_poly.type
_entity_poly.pdbx_seq_one_letter_code
_entity_poly.pdbx_strand_id
1 'polypeptide(L)'
;MTSHSYSEDQLVEQPAIGLFAEMGWQVISGSNEIFGSSGTLGRETKGDVVLVTRLRTALCKLNPMLPAEAIENAIDQLTRDRSTMNLEAANREIYKLVK
;
A
#
# COMPACT_ATOMS: atom_id res chain seq x y z
N MET A 1 -13.24 31.55 -14.74
CA MET A 1 -12.32 30.66 -15.47
C MET A 1 -12.96 29.30 -15.49
N THR A 2 -13.29 28.78 -16.67
CA THR A 2 -13.94 27.48 -16.84
C THR A 2 -12.99 26.39 -16.37
N SER A 3 -13.29 25.79 -15.22
CA SER A 3 -12.61 24.59 -14.74
C SER A 3 -12.71 23.51 -15.82
N HIS A 4 -11.57 22.93 -16.18
CA HIS A 4 -11.40 22.07 -17.34
C HIS A 4 -12.31 20.82 -17.29
N SER A 5 -13.47 20.84 -17.95
CA SER A 5 -14.40 19.69 -18.02
C SER A 5 -13.84 18.44 -18.71
N TYR A 6 -12.60 18.50 -19.22
CA TYR A 6 -11.92 17.43 -19.94
C TYR A 6 -10.48 17.24 -19.43
N SER A 7 -10.31 16.94 -18.14
CA SER A 7 -9.02 16.55 -17.55
C SER A 7 -8.95 15.04 -17.31
N GLU A 8 -7.75 14.48 -17.21
CA GLU A 8 -7.54 13.08 -16.81
C GLU A 8 -8.09 12.82 -15.40
N ASP A 9 -7.84 13.75 -14.46
CA ASP A 9 -8.43 13.71 -13.12
C ASP A 9 -9.96 13.56 -13.17
N GLN A 10 -10.66 14.41 -13.93
CA GLN A 10 -12.12 14.41 -13.96
C GLN A 10 -12.71 13.22 -14.75
N LEU A 11 -12.07 12.82 -15.85
CA LEU A 11 -12.62 11.81 -16.76
C LEU A 11 -12.16 10.39 -16.45
N VAL A 12 -11.07 10.22 -15.68
CA VAL A 12 -10.46 8.91 -15.42
C VAL A 12 -10.27 8.68 -13.91
N GLU A 13 -9.54 9.56 -13.22
CA GLU A 13 -9.20 9.35 -11.80
C GLU A 13 -10.45 9.37 -10.89
N GLN A 14 -11.25 10.44 -10.93
CA GLN A 14 -12.44 10.58 -10.07
C GLN A 14 -13.51 9.50 -10.33
N PRO A 15 -13.83 9.12 -11.58
CA PRO A 15 -14.73 8.00 -11.84
C PRO A 15 -14.19 6.66 -11.31
N ALA A 16 -12.89 6.38 -11.46
CA ALA A 16 -12.28 5.17 -10.92
C ALA A 16 -12.34 5.14 -9.39
N ILE A 17 -12.04 6.27 -8.74
CA ILE A 17 -12.19 6.47 -7.30
C ILE A 17 -13.63 6.16 -6.85
N GLY A 18 -14.63 6.69 -7.56
CA GLY A 18 -16.05 6.42 -7.29
C GLY A 18 -16.38 4.94 -7.34
N LEU A 19 -15.92 4.23 -8.39
CA LEU A 19 -16.15 2.80 -8.54
C LEU A 19 -15.50 1.98 -7.41
N PHE A 20 -14.27 2.32 -7.01
CA PHE A 20 -13.61 1.67 -5.88
C PHE A 20 -14.35 1.93 -4.56
N ALA A 21 -14.85 3.14 -4.34
CA ALA A 21 -15.66 3.47 -3.17
C ALA A 21 -16.96 2.66 -3.12
N GLU A 22 -17.65 2.48 -4.25
CA GLU A 22 -18.85 1.62 -4.35
C GLU A 22 -18.55 0.15 -4.02
N MET A 23 -17.34 -0.33 -4.36
CA MET A 23 -16.85 -1.66 -3.99
C MET A 23 -16.38 -1.77 -2.52
N GLY A 24 -16.51 -0.69 -1.72
CA GLY A 24 -16.14 -0.65 -0.32
C GLY A 24 -14.65 -0.39 -0.05
N TRP A 25 -13.90 0.05 -1.05
CA TRP A 25 -12.49 0.43 -0.85
C TRP A 25 -12.39 1.81 -0.21
N GLN A 26 -11.48 1.94 0.75
CA GLN A 26 -11.10 3.23 1.31
C GLN A 26 -10.17 3.97 0.35
N VAL A 27 -10.55 5.18 -0.06
CA VAL A 27 -9.77 6.02 -0.96
C VAL A 27 -9.07 7.12 -0.15
N ILE A 28 -7.78 7.29 -0.37
CA ILE A 28 -6.97 8.34 0.25
C ILE A 28 -6.03 8.93 -0.80
N SER A 29 -5.97 10.26 -0.90
CA SER A 29 -5.03 10.95 -1.79
C SER A 29 -3.63 10.97 -1.20
N GLY A 30 -2.68 10.32 -1.88
CA GLY A 30 -1.26 10.35 -1.50
C GLY A 30 -0.58 11.70 -1.80
N SER A 31 -1.17 12.54 -2.65
CA SER A 31 -0.63 13.86 -3.01
C SER A 31 -0.64 14.83 -1.83
N ASN A 32 -1.62 14.69 -0.93
CA ASN A 32 -1.82 15.52 0.26
C ASN A 32 -1.43 14.78 1.55
N GLU A 33 -0.63 13.72 1.47
CA GLU A 33 -0.19 12.98 2.65
C GLU A 33 0.71 13.84 3.55
N ILE A 34 0.51 13.66 4.86
CA ILE A 34 1.44 14.08 5.90
C ILE A 34 2.34 12.89 6.25
N PHE A 35 3.66 13.09 6.21
CA PHE A 35 4.65 12.07 6.59
C PHE A 35 4.89 12.01 8.11
N GLY A 36 5.42 10.88 8.55
CA GLY A 36 5.75 10.56 9.93
C GLY A 36 4.93 9.39 10.46
N SER A 37 5.32 8.91 11.63
CA SER A 37 4.68 7.79 12.33
C SER A 37 3.17 7.97 12.59
N SER A 38 2.72 9.21 12.78
CA SER A 38 1.29 9.59 12.91
C SER A 38 0.72 10.21 11.61
N GLY A 39 1.43 10.05 10.51
CA GLY A 39 1.09 10.55 9.18
C GLY A 39 -0.07 9.80 8.53
N THR A 40 -0.52 10.28 7.37
CA THR A 40 -1.76 9.79 6.73
C THR A 40 -1.67 8.31 6.31
N LEU A 41 -0.56 7.88 5.71
CA LEU A 41 -0.34 6.48 5.33
C LEU A 41 0.75 5.80 6.17
N GLY A 42 1.33 6.52 7.15
CA GLY A 42 2.37 6.04 8.05
C GLY A 42 3.75 5.90 7.39
N ARG A 43 4.00 6.64 6.29
CA ARG A 43 5.32 6.73 5.67
C ARG A 43 6.14 7.83 6.33
N GLU A 44 7.43 7.59 6.50
CA GLU A 44 8.38 8.64 6.94
C GLU A 44 8.81 9.51 5.75
N THR A 45 8.84 8.93 4.55
CA THR A 45 9.20 9.65 3.33
C THR A 45 8.41 9.16 2.11
N LYS A 46 8.45 9.94 1.01
CA LYS A 46 7.91 9.51 -0.29
C LYS A 46 8.60 8.26 -0.87
N GLY A 47 9.83 7.97 -0.41
CA GLY A 47 10.60 6.80 -0.86
C GLY A 47 10.11 5.48 -0.25
N ASP A 48 9.27 5.53 0.78
CA ASP A 48 8.75 4.34 1.43
C ASP A 48 7.66 3.71 0.55
N VAL A 49 8.04 2.67 -0.19
CA VAL A 49 7.14 1.98 -1.12
C VAL A 49 6.19 1.00 -0.44
N VAL A 50 6.50 0.60 0.81
CA VAL A 50 5.64 -0.29 1.61
C VAL A 50 5.00 0.49 2.75
N LEU A 51 3.66 0.40 2.86
CA LEU A 51 2.90 0.95 3.98
C LEU A 51 2.93 -0.02 5.17
N VAL A 52 4.05 -0.05 5.90
CA VAL A 52 4.32 -1.06 6.96
C VAL A 52 3.25 -1.09 8.04
N THR A 53 2.74 0.06 8.48
CA THR A 53 1.65 0.11 9.48
C THR A 53 0.40 -0.61 8.99
N ARG A 54 0.00 -0.41 7.72
CA ARG A 54 -1.14 -1.11 7.12
C ARG A 54 -0.88 -2.60 6.93
N LEU A 55 0.34 -2.95 6.49
CA LEU A 55 0.75 -4.35 6.34
C LEU A 55 0.65 -5.08 7.69
N ARG A 56 1.17 -4.49 8.77
CA ARG A 56 1.06 -5.02 10.13
C ARG A 56 -0.40 -5.23 10.54
N THR A 57 -1.24 -4.21 10.40
CA THR A 57 -2.66 -4.31 10.74
C THR A 57 -3.35 -5.43 9.96
N ALA A 58 -3.07 -5.56 8.66
CA ALA A 58 -3.62 -6.63 7.84
C ALA A 58 -3.14 -8.02 8.26
N LEU A 59 -1.84 -8.19 8.52
CA LEU A 59 -1.26 -9.46 8.97
C LEU A 59 -1.85 -9.90 10.33
N CYS A 60 -1.97 -8.98 11.29
CA CYS A 60 -2.62 -9.26 12.58
C CYS A 60 -4.09 -9.65 12.41
N LYS A 61 -4.84 -8.96 11.53
CA LYS A 61 -6.26 -9.25 11.26
C LYS A 61 -6.44 -10.63 10.63
N LEU A 62 -5.56 -11.02 9.70
CA LEU A 62 -5.61 -12.31 9.02
C LEU A 62 -5.14 -13.47 9.92
N ASN A 63 -4.26 -13.19 10.88
CA ASN A 63 -3.60 -14.21 11.70
C ASN A 63 -3.74 -13.93 13.21
N PRO A 64 -4.98 -13.91 13.77
CA PRO A 64 -5.23 -13.44 15.14
C PRO A 64 -4.61 -14.32 16.24
N MET A 65 -4.23 -15.56 15.92
CA MET A 65 -3.65 -16.51 16.88
C MET A 65 -2.12 -16.54 16.86
N LEU A 66 -1.48 -15.85 15.90
CA LEU A 66 -0.02 -15.87 15.80
C LEU A 66 0.60 -14.88 16.79
N PRO A 67 1.77 -15.21 17.36
CA PRO A 67 2.49 -14.28 18.22
C PRO A 67 2.99 -13.07 17.42
N ALA A 68 3.16 -11.94 18.10
CA ALA A 68 3.65 -10.70 17.49
C ALA A 68 4.97 -10.90 16.74
N GLU A 69 5.88 -11.72 17.27
CA GLU A 69 7.17 -12.04 16.64
C GLU A 69 7.00 -12.69 15.25
N ALA A 70 5.99 -13.54 15.06
CA ALA A 70 5.71 -14.12 13.74
C ALA A 70 5.23 -13.06 12.74
N ILE A 71 4.49 -12.06 13.20
CA ILE A 71 4.05 -10.92 12.37
C ILE A 71 5.25 -10.04 12.00
N GLU A 72 6.14 -9.74 12.95
CA GLU A 72 7.38 -9.00 12.65
C GLU A 72 8.23 -9.73 11.61
N ASN A 73 8.47 -11.03 11.80
CA ASN A 73 9.23 -11.84 10.86
C ASN A 73 8.59 -11.85 9.46
N ALA A 74 7.25 -11.92 9.37
CA ALA A 74 6.55 -11.86 8.09
C ALA A 74 6.73 -10.50 7.41
N ILE A 75 6.64 -9.39 8.15
CA ILE A 75 6.91 -8.04 7.63
C ILE A 75 8.33 -7.98 7.09
N ASP A 76 9.34 -8.40 7.87
CA ASP A 76 10.74 -8.38 7.46
C ASP A 76 10.98 -9.20 6.18
N GLN A 77 10.36 -10.37 6.04
CA GLN A 77 10.49 -11.17 4.82
C GLN A 77 9.82 -10.53 3.60
N LEU A 78 8.64 -9.92 3.79
CA LEU A 78 7.90 -9.27 2.70
C LEU A 78 8.56 -7.96 2.25
N THR A 79 9.20 -7.23 3.16
CA THR A 79 9.85 -5.94 2.86
C THR A 79 11.34 -6.05 2.52
N ARG A 80 11.92 -7.25 2.64
CA ARG A 80 13.34 -7.50 2.32
C ARG A 80 13.72 -6.95 0.96
N ASP A 81 14.87 -6.27 0.90
CA ASP A 81 15.41 -5.74 -0.34
C ASP A 81 15.69 -6.86 -1.35
N ARG A 82 15.21 -6.66 -2.57
CA ARG A 82 15.37 -7.55 -3.73
C ARG A 82 15.86 -6.76 -4.95
N SER A 83 16.39 -5.56 -4.74
CA SER A 83 16.87 -4.67 -5.81
C SER A 83 17.96 -5.28 -6.70
N THR A 84 18.71 -6.26 -6.17
CA THR A 84 19.77 -6.96 -6.90
C THR A 84 19.26 -8.11 -7.78
N MET A 85 17.99 -8.50 -7.63
CA MET A 85 17.34 -9.52 -8.47
C MET A 85 16.72 -8.88 -9.71
N ASN A 86 16.49 -9.70 -10.74
CA ASN A 86 15.60 -9.26 -11.82
C ASN A 86 14.13 -9.25 -11.33
N LEU A 87 13.29 -8.47 -12.02
CA LEU A 87 11.89 -8.26 -11.62
C LEU A 87 11.08 -9.57 -11.55
N GLU A 88 11.31 -10.50 -12.47
CA GLU A 88 10.60 -11.78 -12.50
C GLU A 88 10.96 -12.68 -11.31
N ALA A 89 12.25 -12.73 -10.95
CA ALA A 89 12.73 -13.48 -9.80
C ALA A 89 12.22 -12.88 -8.49
N ALA A 90 12.32 -11.55 -8.33
CA ALA A 90 11.80 -10.85 -7.16
C ALA A 90 10.29 -11.08 -6.98
N ASN A 91 9.51 -10.97 -8.06
CA ASN A 91 8.07 -11.22 -8.04
C ASN A 91 7.75 -12.68 -7.65
N ARG A 92 8.50 -13.65 -8.19
CA ARG A 92 8.32 -15.07 -7.88
C ARG A 92 8.60 -15.38 -6.41
N GLU A 93 9.58 -14.72 -5.80
CA GLU A 93 9.83 -14.87 -4.37
C GLU A 93 8.67 -14.34 -3.53
N ILE A 94 8.20 -13.12 -3.79
CA ILE A 94 7.07 -12.54 -3.08
C ILE A 94 5.82 -13.40 -3.23
N TYR A 95 5.53 -13.87 -4.45
CA TYR A 95 4.38 -14.72 -4.72
C TYR A 95 4.38 -16.02 -3.89
N LYS A 96 5.55 -16.62 -3.64
CA LYS A 96 5.66 -17.81 -2.79
C LYS A 96 5.35 -17.54 -1.31
N LEU A 97 5.52 -16.30 -0.84
CA LEU A 97 5.26 -15.92 0.54
C LEU A 97 3.78 -15.63 0.83
N VAL A 98 3.00 -15.24 -0.20
CA VAL A 98 1.61 -14.77 -0.05
C VAL A 98 0.55 -15.72 -0.60
N LYS A 99 0.96 -16.82 -1.23
CA LYS A 99 0.04 -17.81 -1.81
C LYS A 99 -0.53 -18.76 -0.75
#